data_AF-A0A353XSJ8-F1
#
_entry.id   AF-A0A353XSJ8-F1
#
_cell.length_a   1.000
_cell.length_b   1.000
_cell.length_c   1.000
_cell.angle_alpha   90.00
_cell.angle_beta   90.00
_cell.angle_gamma   90.00
#
_symmetry.space_group_name_H-M   'P 1'
#
loop_
_entity.id
_entity.type
_entity.pdbx_description
1 polymer ?
#
loop_
_entity_poly.entity_id
_entity_poly.type
_entity_poly.pdbx_seq_one_letter_code
_entity_poly.pdbx_strand_id
1 'polypeptide(L)'
;MSIFWSSWITILSIGCWLFILGALLYVVRPGSSPELEEDGTTGHTYDDVIQEYDKPLPKWWLAIFFGSIIWAVGYWLLFPALFPSHFNGLSTVEVDGKTVPWSSKNELYSDLEENNKIFTENFNTNFLPNPAAQKQLATLASLQAKEPVKSERSSELNEQLKTNITALAPYVKELSGNQKAVMAGERLFLQNCAVCHG
;
A
#
# COMPACT_ATOMS: atom_id res chain seq x y z
N MET A 1 17.64 1.10 -5.38
CA MET A 1 18.36 2.25 -6.02
C MET A 1 19.81 2.25 -5.59
N SER A 2 20.74 2.82 -6.35
CA SER A 2 22.13 2.93 -5.91
C SER A 2 22.25 3.89 -4.73
N ILE A 3 23.31 3.73 -3.93
CA ILE A 3 23.60 4.61 -2.78
C ILE A 3 23.68 6.07 -3.25
N PHE A 4 24.32 6.32 -4.40
CA PHE A 4 24.41 7.66 -4.99
C PHE A 4 23.04 8.32 -5.14
N TRP A 5 22.10 7.67 -5.84
CA TRP A 5 20.77 8.24 -6.08
C TRP A 5 19.96 8.39 -4.80
N SER A 6 20.06 7.41 -3.89
CA SER A 6 19.41 7.46 -2.58
C SER A 6 19.90 8.65 -1.74
N SER A 7 21.22 8.86 -1.67
CA SER A 7 21.83 9.96 -0.93
C SER A 7 21.49 11.31 -1.53
N TRP A 8 21.58 11.42 -2.86
CA TRP A 8 21.24 12.65 -3.60
C TRP A 8 19.81 13.13 -3.28
N ILE A 9 18.83 12.24 -3.41
CA ILE A 9 17.42 12.56 -3.15
C ILE A 9 17.22 12.94 -1.68
N THR A 10 17.83 12.19 -0.76
CA THR A 10 17.68 12.42 0.69
C THR A 10 18.24 13.78 1.09
N ILE A 11 19.45 14.11 0.64
CA ILE A 11 20.13 15.39 0.98
C ILE A 11 19.34 16.57 0.43
N LEU A 12 18.90 16.52 -0.84
CA LEU A 12 18.14 17.62 -1.44
C LEU A 12 16.77 17.80 -0.77
N SER A 13 16.08 16.69 -0.45
CA SER A 13 14.77 16.76 0.20
C SER A 13 14.87 17.36 1.59
N ILE A 14 15.83 16.90 2.41
CA ILE A 14 16.07 17.46 3.74
C ILE A 14 16.53 18.92 3.65
N GLY A 15 17.44 19.24 2.72
CA GLY A 15 17.93 20.60 2.51
C GLY A 15 16.81 21.57 2.15
N CYS A 16 15.94 21.18 1.22
CA CYS A 16 14.75 21.96 0.84
C CYS A 16 13.80 22.16 2.03
N TRP A 17 13.54 21.08 2.77
CA TRP A 17 12.65 21.12 3.93
C TRP A 17 13.17 22.03 5.05
N LEU A 18 14.46 21.92 5.38
CA LEU A 18 15.12 22.77 6.35
C LEU A 18 15.18 24.23 5.89
N PHE A 19 15.38 24.48 4.59
CA PHE A 19 15.35 25.82 4.03
C PHE A 19 13.97 26.46 4.17
N ILE A 20 12.89 25.76 3.80
CA ILE A 20 11.52 26.26 3.93
C ILE A 20 11.17 26.53 5.40
N LEU A 21 11.48 25.58 6.29
CA LEU A 21 11.27 25.75 7.73
C LEU A 21 12.06 26.94 8.27
N GLY A 22 13.34 27.07 7.89
CA GLY A 22 14.21 28.16 8.29
C GLY A 22 13.72 29.53 7.79
N ALA A 23 13.27 29.61 6.53
CA ALA A 23 12.70 30.82 5.96
C ALA A 23 11.44 31.25 6.71
N LEU A 24 10.53 30.32 7.00
CA LEU A 24 9.33 30.64 7.78
C LEU A 24 9.67 31.09 9.20
N LEU A 25 10.58 30.40 9.88
CA LEU A 25 11.04 30.78 11.23
C LEU A 25 11.72 32.15 11.24
N TYR A 26 12.44 32.50 10.17
CA TYR A 26 13.04 33.82 9.99
C TYR A 26 11.98 34.91 9.80
N VAL A 27 10.99 34.69 8.94
CA VAL A 27 9.91 35.66 8.66
C VAL A 27 9.01 35.87 9.88
N VAL A 28 8.72 34.84 10.67
CA VAL A 28 7.86 34.93 11.87
C VAL A 28 8.64 35.40 13.11
N ARG A 29 9.96 35.56 13.01
CA ARG A 29 10.80 36.01 14.12
C ARG A 29 10.39 37.42 14.59
N PRO A 30 10.29 37.68 15.91
CA PRO A 30 10.07 39.03 16.41
C PRO A 30 11.14 40.01 15.88
N GLY A 31 10.68 41.12 15.29
CA GLY A 31 11.55 42.16 14.73
C GLY A 31 11.95 41.97 13.26
N SER A 32 11.34 41.03 12.53
CA SER A 32 11.47 40.89 11.08
C SER A 32 10.54 41.83 10.28
N SER A 33 9.56 42.46 10.93
CA SER A 33 8.60 43.34 10.27
C SER A 33 9.27 44.62 9.76
N PRO A 34 8.97 45.07 8.52
CA PRO A 34 9.40 46.36 8.00
C PRO A 34 8.71 47.52 8.75
N GLU A 35 9.23 48.73 8.53
CA GLU A 35 8.53 49.96 8.93
C GLU A 35 7.27 50.13 8.06
N LEU A 36 6.16 50.50 8.69
CA LEU A 36 4.85 50.64 8.03
C LEU A 36 4.36 52.08 8.10
N GLU A 37 3.57 52.47 7.12
CA GLU A 37 2.82 53.72 7.12
C GLU A 37 1.73 53.72 8.21
N GLU A 38 1.17 54.89 8.54
CA GLU A 38 0.14 55.02 9.59
C GLU A 38 -1.12 54.18 9.30
N ASP A 39 -1.41 53.90 8.03
CA ASP A 39 -2.52 53.04 7.60
C ASP A 39 -2.19 51.54 7.66
N GLY A 40 -0.95 51.18 8.02
CA GLY A 40 -0.46 49.81 8.15
C GLY A 40 -0.05 49.16 6.82
N THR A 41 0.12 49.94 5.75
CA THR A 41 0.65 49.47 4.47
C THR A 41 2.17 49.60 4.39
N THR A 42 2.77 48.95 3.40
CA THR A 42 4.22 48.95 3.16
C THR A 42 4.74 50.21 2.43
N GLY A 43 3.87 51.19 2.13
CA GLY A 43 4.23 52.43 1.43
C GLY A 43 4.41 52.30 -0.09
N HIS A 44 4.32 51.09 -0.65
CA HIS A 44 4.37 50.86 -2.09
C HIS A 44 2.98 50.73 -2.70
N THR A 45 2.78 51.37 -3.86
CA THR A 45 1.57 51.28 -4.67
C THR A 45 1.87 50.56 -5.99
N TYR A 46 1.00 49.64 -6.37
CA TYR A 46 1.05 48.89 -7.61
C TYR A 46 -0.19 49.22 -8.44
N ASP A 47 0.02 49.65 -9.70
CA ASP A 47 -1.06 50.01 -10.63
C ASP A 47 -2.02 51.07 -10.05
N ASP A 48 -1.53 51.95 -9.16
CA ASP A 48 -2.27 53.04 -8.49
C ASP A 48 -3.52 52.61 -7.67
N VAL A 49 -3.88 51.32 -7.63
CA VAL A 49 -5.07 50.80 -6.91
C VAL A 49 -4.75 49.73 -5.86
N ILE A 50 -3.56 49.12 -5.91
CA ILE A 50 -3.19 47.98 -5.05
C ILE A 50 -2.06 48.40 -4.10
N GLN A 51 -2.22 48.07 -2.83
CA GLN A 51 -1.22 48.25 -1.78
C GLN A 51 -1.14 46.97 -0.95
N GLU A 52 0.01 46.76 -0.30
CA GLU A 52 0.26 45.57 0.51
C GLU A 52 0.23 45.91 2.00
N TYR A 53 -0.50 45.09 2.76
CA TYR A 53 -0.51 45.13 4.22
C TYR A 53 0.49 44.12 4.77
N ASP A 54 1.28 44.53 5.78
CA ASP A 54 2.05 43.59 6.59
C ASP A 54 1.25 43.19 7.83
N LYS A 55 0.44 42.13 7.71
CA LYS A 55 -0.28 41.52 8.84
C LYS A 55 0.36 40.18 9.20
N PRO A 56 0.40 39.83 10.50
CA PRO A 56 0.91 38.53 10.91
C PRO A 56 0.09 37.40 10.30
N LEU A 57 0.77 36.30 9.96
CA LEU A 57 0.13 35.11 9.43
C LEU A 57 -0.96 34.60 10.40
N PRO A 58 -2.12 34.15 9.90
CA PRO A 58 -3.16 33.59 10.74
C PRO A 58 -2.66 32.40 11.58
N LYS A 59 -2.94 32.40 12.88
CA LYS A 59 -2.45 31.35 13.81
C LYS A 59 -2.91 29.94 13.41
N TRP A 60 -4.12 29.81 12.88
CA TRP A 60 -4.63 28.51 12.40
C TRP A 60 -3.85 28.00 11.18
N TRP A 61 -3.42 28.92 10.29
CA TRP A 61 -2.59 28.57 9.14
C TRP A 61 -1.23 28.06 9.59
N LEU A 62 -0.60 28.75 10.55
CA LEU A 62 0.66 28.29 11.15
C LEU A 62 0.50 26.92 11.82
N ALA A 63 -0.62 26.68 12.52
CA ALA A 63 -0.89 25.38 13.14
C ALA A 63 -0.97 24.24 12.10
N ILE A 64 -1.67 24.46 10.98
CA ILE A 64 -1.72 23.47 9.88
C ILE A 64 -0.34 23.29 9.25
N PHE A 65 0.40 24.38 9.01
CA PHE A 65 1.74 24.33 8.45
C PHE A 65 2.65 23.46 9.33
N PHE A 66 2.79 23.77 10.62
CA PHE A 66 3.61 22.97 11.55
C PHE A 66 3.05 21.56 11.77
N GLY A 67 1.73 21.39 11.72
CA GLY A 67 1.11 20.06 11.74
C GLY A 67 1.54 19.19 10.56
N SER A 68 1.64 19.76 9.36
CA SER A 68 2.10 19.04 8.16
C SER A 68 3.59 18.68 8.23
N ILE A 69 4.41 19.54 8.83
CA ILE A 69 5.83 19.29 9.12
C ILE A 69 5.97 18.09 10.07
N ILE A 70 5.21 18.07 11.16
CA ILE A 70 5.19 16.95 12.12
C ILE A 70 4.70 15.67 11.43
N TRP A 71 3.64 15.75 10.63
CA TRP A 71 3.12 14.63 9.88
C TRP A 71 4.16 14.05 8.90
N ALA A 72 4.86 14.91 8.17
CA ALA A 72 5.91 14.49 7.24
C ALA A 72 7.04 13.74 7.95
N VAL A 73 7.49 14.23 9.11
CA VAL A 73 8.49 13.53 9.94
C VAL A 73 7.96 12.18 10.40
N GLY A 74 6.71 12.11 10.88
CA GLY A 74 6.07 10.85 11.24
C GLY A 74 6.02 9.87 10.06
N TYR A 75 5.65 10.35 8.87
CA TYR A 75 5.60 9.55 7.66
C TYR A 75 6.99 9.02 7.26
N TRP A 76 8.04 9.83 7.36
CA TRP A 76 9.43 9.39 7.09
C TRP A 76 9.93 8.33 8.05
N LEU A 77 9.44 8.32 9.30
CA LEU A 77 9.78 7.29 10.27
C LEU A 77 8.99 6.00 10.01
N LEU A 78 7.71 6.11 9.64
CA LEU A 78 6.86 4.95 9.42
C LEU A 78 7.18 4.21 8.12
N PHE A 79 7.47 4.94 7.04
CA PHE A 79 7.55 4.40 5.69
C PHE A 79 8.95 4.56 5.07
N PRO A 80 9.30 3.76 4.05
CA PRO A 80 10.58 3.89 3.36
C PRO A 80 10.66 5.24 2.62
N ALA A 81 11.39 6.20 3.20
CA ALA A 81 11.51 7.55 2.67
C ALA A 81 12.98 8.01 2.60
N LEU A 82 13.67 8.06 3.75
CA LEU A 82 15.06 8.51 3.85
C LEU A 82 15.99 7.30 3.80
N PHE A 83 16.95 7.30 2.89
CA PHE A 83 17.88 6.17 2.68
C PHE A 83 17.19 4.80 2.63
N PRO A 84 16.27 4.55 1.67
CA PRO A 84 15.46 3.33 1.63
C PRO A 84 16.27 2.01 1.51
N SER A 85 17.56 2.06 1.15
CA SER A 85 18.42 0.87 1.19
C SER A 85 18.87 0.48 2.61
N HIS A 86 18.79 1.39 3.57
CA HIS A 86 19.26 1.21 4.95
C HIS A 86 18.13 1.30 5.97
N PHE A 87 17.04 1.99 5.64
CA PHE A 87 15.89 2.16 6.51
C PHE A 87 14.59 1.95 5.75
N ASN A 88 13.84 0.92 6.12
CA ASN A 88 12.56 0.57 5.49
C ASN A 88 11.35 1.23 6.18
N GLY A 89 11.58 2.08 7.18
CA GLY A 89 10.52 2.55 8.07
C GLY A 89 10.28 1.62 9.26
N LEU A 90 9.41 2.07 10.16
CA LEU A 90 8.98 1.33 11.35
C LEU A 90 7.72 0.49 11.10
N SER A 91 6.97 0.76 10.03
CA SER A 91 5.76 0.01 9.71
C SER A 91 6.09 -1.38 9.19
N THR A 92 5.25 -2.35 9.53
CA THR A 92 5.40 -3.75 9.17
C THR A 92 4.07 -4.33 8.71
N VAL A 93 4.14 -5.43 7.97
CA VAL A 93 2.99 -6.18 7.48
C VAL A 93 3.28 -7.67 7.54
N GLU A 94 2.25 -8.51 7.69
CA GLU A 94 2.38 -9.97 7.70
C GLU A 94 2.28 -10.54 6.29
N VAL A 95 3.30 -11.28 5.85
CA VAL A 95 3.30 -11.99 4.56
C VAL A 95 3.85 -13.39 4.79
N ASP A 96 3.13 -14.41 4.32
CA ASP A 96 3.49 -15.82 4.48
C ASP A 96 3.75 -16.21 5.95
N GLY A 97 2.96 -15.64 6.87
CA GLY A 97 3.09 -15.84 8.32
C GLY A 97 4.35 -15.25 8.95
N LYS A 98 5.01 -14.30 8.28
CA LYS A 98 6.16 -13.56 8.80
C LYS A 98 5.90 -12.06 8.81
N THR A 99 6.28 -11.42 9.91
CA THR A 99 6.32 -9.96 10.01
C THR A 99 7.48 -9.42 9.18
N VAL A 100 7.17 -8.72 8.09
CA VAL A 100 8.15 -8.09 7.20
C VAL A 100 7.99 -6.56 7.20
N PRO A 101 9.03 -5.79 6.85
CA PRO A 101 8.89 -4.34 6.69
C PRO A 101 7.84 -3.99 5.65
N TRP A 102 7.10 -2.91 5.89
CA TRP A 102 6.08 -2.45 4.96
C TRP A 102 6.69 -2.04 3.62
N SER A 103 6.01 -2.44 2.56
CA SER A 103 6.18 -1.89 1.21
C SER A 103 4.86 -2.08 0.47
N SER A 104 4.59 -1.27 -0.55
CA SER A 104 3.38 -1.44 -1.38
C SER A 104 3.24 -2.87 -1.95
N LYS A 105 4.37 -3.55 -2.21
CA LYS A 105 4.38 -4.95 -2.64
C LYS A 105 3.97 -5.92 -1.53
N ASN A 106 4.51 -5.74 -0.32
CA ASN A 106 4.22 -6.62 0.81
C ASN A 106 2.79 -6.40 1.32
N GLU A 107 2.31 -5.16 1.33
CA GLU A 107 0.92 -4.82 1.64
C GLU A 107 -0.04 -5.54 0.69
N LEU A 108 0.19 -5.43 -0.62
CA LEU A 108 -0.60 -6.15 -1.62
C LEU A 108 -0.61 -7.67 -1.38
N TYR A 109 0.52 -8.27 -1.04
CA TYR A 109 0.57 -9.72 -0.76
C TYR A 109 -0.16 -10.10 0.52
N SER A 110 -0.05 -9.28 1.56
CA SER A 110 -0.80 -9.48 2.81
C SER A 110 -2.31 -9.43 2.56
N ASP A 111 -2.76 -8.40 1.84
CA ASP A 111 -4.18 -8.22 1.50
C ASP A 111 -4.70 -9.39 0.64
N LEU A 112 -3.88 -9.88 -0.31
CA LEU A 112 -4.24 -11.05 -1.12
C LEU A 112 -4.32 -12.32 -0.27
N GLU A 113 -3.41 -12.53 0.68
CA GLU A 113 -3.44 -13.67 1.59
C GLU A 113 -4.67 -13.64 2.51
N GLU A 114 -4.98 -12.47 3.09
CA GLU A 114 -6.17 -12.27 3.92
C GLU A 114 -7.47 -12.52 3.13
N ASN A 115 -7.57 -11.94 1.93
CA ASN A 115 -8.72 -12.15 1.05
C ASN A 115 -8.87 -13.62 0.63
N ASN A 116 -7.77 -14.29 0.29
CA ASN A 116 -7.77 -15.71 -0.07
C ASN A 116 -8.21 -16.60 1.10
N LYS A 117 -7.82 -16.25 2.32
CA LYS A 117 -8.26 -16.95 3.53
C LYS A 117 -9.76 -16.83 3.72
N ILE A 118 -10.29 -15.60 3.67
CA ILE A 118 -11.74 -15.33 3.77
C ILE A 118 -12.51 -16.07 2.68
N PHE A 119 -12.02 -16.02 1.44
CA PHE A 119 -12.62 -16.73 0.32
C PHE A 119 -12.65 -18.24 0.57
N THR A 120 -11.51 -18.83 0.96
CA THR A 120 -11.37 -20.27 1.18
C THR A 120 -12.25 -20.77 2.33
N GLU A 121 -12.32 -20.02 3.43
CA GLU A 121 -13.20 -20.32 4.57
C GLU A 121 -14.67 -20.29 4.17
N ASN A 122 -15.09 -19.23 3.46
CA ASN A 122 -16.46 -19.13 2.95
C ASN A 122 -16.78 -20.23 1.94
N PHE A 123 -15.82 -20.59 1.09
CA PHE A 123 -15.98 -21.63 0.09
C PHE A 123 -16.16 -23.01 0.72
N ASN A 124 -15.26 -23.39 1.63
CA ASN A 124 -15.32 -24.67 2.32
C ASN A 124 -16.56 -24.80 3.21
N THR A 125 -17.03 -23.69 3.80
CA THR A 125 -18.20 -23.71 4.68
C THR A 125 -19.52 -23.74 3.91
N ASN A 126 -19.68 -22.87 2.91
CA ASN A 126 -20.98 -22.63 2.28
C ASN A 126 -21.18 -23.42 0.97
N PHE A 127 -20.10 -23.75 0.28
CA PHE A 127 -20.15 -24.33 -1.06
C PHE A 127 -19.59 -25.76 -1.10
N LEU A 128 -18.56 -26.07 -0.30
CA LEU A 128 -17.88 -27.36 -0.34
C LEU A 128 -17.73 -28.00 1.06
N PRO A 129 -18.84 -28.36 1.74
CA PRO A 129 -18.82 -28.88 3.11
C PRO A 129 -18.26 -30.30 3.23
N ASN A 130 -17.95 -30.98 2.11
CA ASN A 130 -17.48 -32.36 2.10
C ASN A 130 -16.04 -32.46 2.65
N PRO A 131 -15.81 -33.12 3.80
CA PRO A 131 -14.48 -33.20 4.42
C PRO A 131 -13.43 -33.90 3.56
N ALA A 132 -13.84 -34.85 2.72
CA ALA A 132 -12.93 -35.56 1.82
C ALA A 132 -12.40 -34.64 0.71
N ALA A 133 -13.27 -33.78 0.18
CA ALA A 133 -12.89 -32.78 -0.82
C ALA A 133 -11.98 -31.69 -0.21
N GLN A 134 -12.29 -31.23 1.01
CA GLN A 134 -11.44 -30.26 1.73
C GLN A 134 -10.04 -30.82 2.00
N LYS A 135 -9.94 -32.09 2.43
CA LYS A 135 -8.65 -32.76 2.61
C LYS A 135 -7.86 -32.81 1.31
N GLN A 136 -8.53 -33.11 0.19
CA GLN A 136 -7.91 -33.17 -1.13
C GLN A 136 -7.40 -31.80 -1.61
N LEU A 137 -8.16 -30.72 -1.33
CA LEU A 137 -7.73 -29.35 -1.60
C LEU A 137 -6.52 -28.95 -0.75
N ALA A 138 -6.49 -29.32 0.53
CA ALA A 138 -5.33 -29.07 1.39
C ALA A 138 -4.08 -29.82 0.90
N THR A 139 -4.24 -31.06 0.45
CA THR A 139 -3.14 -31.82 -0.19
C THR A 139 -2.64 -31.12 -1.45
N LEU A 140 -3.53 -30.66 -2.32
CA LEU A 140 -3.14 -29.90 -3.52
C LEU A 140 -2.41 -28.61 -3.18
N ALA A 141 -2.89 -27.83 -2.21
CA ALA A 141 -2.23 -26.61 -1.76
C ALA A 141 -0.80 -26.90 -1.27
N SER A 142 -0.61 -27.99 -0.50
CA SER A 142 0.73 -28.40 -0.03
C SER A 142 1.66 -28.87 -1.16
N LEU A 143 1.12 -29.47 -2.23
CA LEU A 143 1.88 -29.88 -3.39
C LEU A 143 2.27 -28.68 -4.25
N GLN A 144 1.35 -27.73 -4.43
CA GLN A 144 1.59 -26.48 -5.14
C GLN A 144 2.62 -25.60 -4.42
N ALA A 145 2.63 -25.60 -3.09
CA ALA A 145 3.65 -24.89 -2.30
C ALA A 145 5.08 -25.44 -2.50
N LYS A 146 5.23 -26.66 -3.04
CA LYS A 146 6.54 -27.25 -3.37
C LYS A 146 7.03 -26.90 -4.77
N GLU A 147 6.30 -26.07 -5.53
CA GLU A 147 6.57 -25.85 -6.93
C GLU A 147 7.71 -24.84 -7.18
N PRO A 148 8.77 -25.22 -7.92
CA PRO A 148 9.45 -24.27 -8.81
C PRO A 148 8.52 -23.95 -9.99
N VAL A 149 8.85 -22.90 -10.77
CA VAL A 149 8.09 -22.46 -11.95
C VAL A 149 7.57 -23.65 -12.77
N LYS A 150 6.33 -23.61 -13.30
CA LYS A 150 5.66 -24.73 -13.98
C LYS A 150 6.54 -25.51 -14.98
N SER A 151 7.48 -24.86 -15.66
CA SER A 151 8.44 -25.44 -16.60
C SER A 151 9.51 -26.35 -15.96
N GLU A 152 9.75 -26.22 -14.66
CA GLU A 152 10.78 -26.91 -13.89
C GLU A 152 10.23 -28.03 -13.01
N ARG A 153 8.91 -28.30 -13.11
CA ARG A 153 8.25 -29.28 -12.25
C ARG A 153 8.67 -30.70 -12.63
N SER A 154 9.08 -31.50 -11.63
CA SER A 154 9.43 -32.91 -11.86
C SER A 154 8.25 -33.71 -12.42
N SER A 155 8.54 -34.77 -13.19
CA SER A 155 7.52 -35.67 -13.71
C SER A 155 6.68 -36.28 -12.58
N GLU A 156 7.32 -36.63 -11.47
CA GLU A 156 6.66 -37.17 -10.28
C GLU A 156 5.68 -36.19 -9.64
N LEU A 157 6.08 -34.92 -9.46
CA LEU A 157 5.18 -33.91 -8.89
C LEU A 157 4.00 -33.61 -9.82
N ASN A 158 4.23 -33.63 -11.14
CA ASN A 158 3.15 -33.51 -12.13
C ASN A 158 2.14 -34.67 -12.03
N GLU A 159 2.61 -35.90 -11.83
CA GLU A 159 1.75 -37.06 -11.66
C GLU A 159 0.94 -37.00 -10.35
N GLN A 160 1.56 -36.57 -9.25
CA GLN A 160 0.89 -36.35 -7.97
C GLN A 160 -0.20 -35.28 -8.09
N LEU A 161 0.08 -34.15 -8.75
CA LEU A 161 -0.92 -33.11 -8.98
C LEU A 161 -2.08 -33.62 -9.83
N LYS A 162 -1.79 -34.29 -10.95
CA LYS A 162 -2.83 -34.85 -11.83
C LYS A 162 -3.73 -35.83 -11.10
N THR A 163 -3.15 -36.71 -10.28
CA THR A 163 -3.89 -37.67 -9.46
C THR A 163 -4.83 -36.95 -8.50
N ASN A 164 -4.31 -35.95 -7.77
CA ASN A 164 -5.10 -35.24 -6.78
C ASN A 164 -6.20 -34.36 -7.41
N ILE A 165 -5.94 -33.73 -8.56
CA ILE A 165 -6.93 -32.98 -9.35
C ILE A 165 -8.03 -33.92 -9.86
N THR A 166 -7.68 -35.09 -10.37
CA THR A 166 -8.66 -36.05 -10.91
C THR A 166 -9.61 -36.54 -9.80
N ALA A 167 -9.09 -36.74 -8.60
CA ALA A 167 -9.89 -37.13 -7.44
C ALA A 167 -10.90 -36.04 -6.99
N LEU A 168 -10.74 -34.79 -7.43
CA LEU A 168 -11.73 -33.74 -7.17
C LEU A 168 -12.93 -33.76 -8.12
N ALA A 169 -12.84 -34.46 -9.26
CA ALA A 169 -13.87 -34.43 -10.31
C ALA A 169 -15.30 -34.76 -9.83
N PRO A 170 -15.52 -35.76 -8.94
CA PRO A 170 -16.86 -36.04 -8.41
C PRO A 170 -17.45 -34.86 -7.63
N TYR A 171 -16.64 -34.17 -6.83
CA TYR A 171 -17.10 -33.03 -6.03
C TYR A 171 -17.39 -31.80 -6.89
N VAL A 172 -16.61 -31.57 -7.96
CA VAL A 172 -16.91 -30.51 -8.93
C VAL A 172 -18.24 -30.78 -9.62
N LYS A 173 -18.53 -32.05 -9.96
CA LYS A 173 -19.81 -32.46 -10.56
C LYS A 173 -20.98 -32.31 -9.58
N GLU A 174 -20.76 -32.53 -8.30
CA GLU A 174 -21.75 -32.27 -7.26
C GLU A 174 -22.00 -30.75 -7.12
N LEU A 175 -20.92 -29.96 -7.09
CA LEU A 175 -20.97 -28.51 -6.95
C LEU A 175 -21.67 -27.83 -8.14
N SER A 176 -21.51 -28.36 -9.36
CA SER A 176 -22.19 -27.81 -10.55
C SER A 176 -23.71 -27.97 -10.51
N GLY A 177 -24.24 -28.87 -9.67
CA GLY A 177 -25.67 -28.98 -9.38
C GLY A 177 -26.18 -27.96 -8.35
N ASN A 178 -25.29 -27.26 -7.63
CA ASN A 178 -25.66 -26.29 -6.59
C ASN A 178 -25.80 -24.88 -7.19
N GLN A 179 -27.03 -24.41 -7.35
CA GLN A 179 -27.33 -23.11 -7.96
C GLN A 179 -26.66 -21.92 -7.25
N LYS A 180 -26.51 -21.96 -5.92
CA LYS A 180 -25.81 -20.89 -5.19
C LYS A 180 -24.31 -20.89 -5.51
N ALA A 181 -23.70 -22.07 -5.62
CA ALA A 181 -22.29 -22.20 -5.99
C ALA A 181 -22.05 -21.75 -7.43
N VAL A 182 -22.97 -22.09 -8.35
CA VAL A 182 -22.90 -21.66 -9.75
C VAL A 182 -23.00 -20.13 -9.85
N MET A 183 -23.97 -19.50 -9.18
CA MET A 183 -24.09 -18.03 -9.18
C MET A 183 -22.86 -17.33 -8.59
N ALA A 184 -22.29 -17.88 -7.51
CA ALA A 184 -21.07 -17.34 -6.92
C ALA A 184 -19.87 -17.49 -7.87
N GLY A 185 -19.72 -18.65 -8.51
CA GLY A 185 -18.69 -18.91 -9.51
C GLY A 185 -18.82 -18.01 -10.74
N GLU A 186 -20.04 -17.80 -11.25
CA GLU A 186 -20.32 -16.91 -12.37
C GLU A 186 -19.92 -15.47 -12.04
N ARG A 187 -20.24 -14.98 -10.84
CA ARG A 187 -19.82 -13.65 -10.38
C ARG A 187 -18.30 -13.52 -10.32
N LEU A 188 -17.61 -14.51 -9.74
CA LEU A 188 -16.15 -14.51 -9.67
C LEU A 188 -15.51 -14.54 -11.05
N PHE A 189 -16.06 -15.35 -11.95
CA PHE A 189 -15.61 -15.43 -13.33
C PHE A 189 -15.79 -14.10 -14.05
N LEU A 190 -16.96 -13.46 -13.95
CA LEU A 190 -17.21 -12.15 -14.56
C LEU A 190 -16.29 -11.05 -14.00
N GLN A 191 -15.97 -11.10 -12.71
CA GLN A 191 -15.12 -10.09 -12.06
C GLN A 191 -13.63 -10.23 -12.39
N ASN A 192 -13.13 -11.46 -12.57
CA ASN A 192 -11.68 -11.72 -12.65
C ASN A 192 -11.24 -12.38 -13.96
N CYS A 193 -12.03 -13.33 -14.45
CA CYS A 193 -11.63 -14.22 -15.53
C CYS A 193 -12.12 -13.73 -16.89
N ALA A 194 -13.34 -13.20 -16.98
CA ALA A 194 -13.98 -12.76 -18.23
C ALA A 194 -13.20 -11.63 -18.92
N VAL A 195 -12.47 -10.82 -18.14
CA VAL A 195 -11.56 -9.79 -18.66
C VAL A 195 -10.52 -10.38 -19.62
N CYS A 196 -10.07 -11.61 -19.37
CA CYS A 196 -9.07 -12.31 -20.18
C CYS A 196 -9.64 -13.45 -21.03
N HIS A 197 -10.75 -14.07 -20.61
CA HIS A 197 -11.24 -15.34 -21.15
C HIS A 197 -12.59 -15.29 -21.86
N GLY A 198 -13.37 -14.20 -21.72
CA GLY A 198 -14.70 -14.07 -22.33
C GLY A 198 -15.63 -15.22 -21.96
#